data_AF-A0A101X3K2-F1
#
_entry.id   AF-A0A101X3K2-F1
#
_cell.length_a   1.000
_cell.length_b   1.000
_cell.length_c   1.000
_cell.angle_alpha   90.00
_cell.angle_beta   90.00
_cell.angle_gamma   90.00
#
_symmetry.space_group_name_H-M   'P 1'
#
loop_
_entity.id
_entity.type
_entity.pdbx_description
1 polymer ?
#
loop_
_entity_poly.entity_id
_entity_poly.type
_entity_poly.pdbx_seq_one_letter_code
_entity_poly.pdbx_strand_id
1 'polypeptide(L)'
;SLHACRSTLEDPLRGRTFDDTVMFLDDAQNVQPDSAAEVLIRLGRNSKLIVAGDPVFQRGEDGADGATLLREALLGEEKAVVVDLGVKDIVRPGARRGIKLALELRMRKRRLTDSERYVEDAFKVYAPDADVITAIEFKSDKESLGIKGDVPDALVFVKEGHLGRAVGRGGERIKSIENDVGLRLRLVEMTLDFKNWIRALHPAGWIAKHILDVDFAGPELLVSVRRSEFGSFVGHRGAYVRLMDRVFRRLLSIGVRAVEAEEER
;
A
#
# COMPACT_ATOMS: atom_id res chain seq x y z
N SER A 1 -26.22 -21.93 16.67
CA SER A 1 -24.94 -22.49 17.14
C SER A 1 -23.81 -21.67 16.54
N LEU A 2 -22.79 -21.25 17.30
CA LEU A 2 -21.62 -20.59 16.70
C LEU A 2 -20.74 -21.68 16.08
N HIS A 3 -20.50 -21.66 14.76
CA HIS A 3 -19.52 -22.54 14.12
C HIS A 3 -18.30 -21.70 13.77
N ALA A 4 -17.28 -21.78 14.64
CA ALA A 4 -15.98 -21.20 14.38
C ALA A 4 -15.22 -22.15 13.44
N CYS A 5 -15.12 -21.79 12.17
CA CYS A 5 -14.31 -22.53 11.22
C CYS A 5 -12.85 -22.10 11.40
N ARG A 6 -12.18 -22.66 12.42
CA ARG A 6 -10.73 -22.51 12.57
C ARG A 6 -10.06 -23.36 11.52
N SER A 7 -9.16 -22.77 10.73
CA SER A 7 -8.44 -23.41 9.64
C SER A 7 -7.58 -24.60 10.11
N THR A 8 -8.20 -25.77 10.17
CA THR A 8 -7.57 -27.06 9.87
C THR A 8 -8.46 -27.68 8.80
N LEU A 9 -8.14 -27.36 7.54
CA LEU A 9 -8.77 -27.90 6.34
C LEU A 9 -8.48 -29.40 6.23
N GLU A 10 -9.18 -30.23 7.00
CA GLU A 10 -9.17 -31.69 6.82
C GLU A 10 -10.55 -32.34 6.79
N ASP A 11 -11.66 -31.59 6.87
CA ASP A 11 -12.99 -32.13 6.55
C ASP A 11 -13.80 -31.09 5.75
N PRO A 12 -14.17 -31.35 4.49
CA PRO A 12 -14.64 -30.31 3.61
C PRO A 12 -16.05 -29.88 4.02
N LEU A 13 -16.35 -28.59 3.87
CA LEU A 13 -17.69 -27.99 3.91
C LEU A 13 -18.67 -28.63 2.88
N ARG A 14 -18.25 -29.70 2.18
CA ARG A 14 -18.96 -30.41 1.13
C ARG A 14 -20.26 -31.02 1.65
N GLY A 15 -21.34 -30.67 0.97
CA GLY A 15 -22.67 -31.29 1.11
C GLY A 15 -23.56 -30.72 2.21
N ARG A 16 -23.16 -29.66 2.92
CA ARG A 16 -23.99 -29.02 3.97
C ARG A 16 -24.34 -27.57 3.62
N THR A 17 -25.51 -27.13 4.08
CA THR A 17 -25.95 -25.73 4.09
C THR A 17 -26.19 -25.34 5.54
N PHE A 18 -25.74 -24.15 5.94
CA PHE A 18 -25.81 -23.70 7.33
C PHE A 18 -26.95 -22.70 7.51
N ASP A 19 -28.13 -23.18 7.91
CA ASP A 19 -29.26 -22.37 8.32
C ASP A 19 -29.14 -21.93 9.81
N ASP A 20 -29.75 -20.81 10.18
CA ASP A 20 -29.84 -20.28 11.56
C ASP A 20 -28.49 -20.17 12.29
N THR A 21 -27.44 -19.77 11.56
CA THR A 21 -26.04 -19.86 12.01
C THR A 21 -25.26 -18.56 11.81
N VAL A 22 -24.28 -18.31 12.68
CA VAL A 22 -23.23 -17.32 12.43
C VAL A 22 -21.96 -18.05 12.01
N MET A 23 -21.51 -17.79 10.78
CA MET A 23 -20.26 -18.27 10.21
C MET A 23 -19.21 -17.17 10.37
N PHE A 24 -18.08 -17.49 11.00
CA PHE A 24 -16.95 -16.57 11.12
C PHE A 24 -15.73 -17.16 10.42
N LEU A 25 -15.24 -16.45 9.40
CA LEU A 25 -14.03 -16.77 8.67
C LEU A 25 -12.95 -15.77 9.07
N ASP A 26 -11.98 -16.23 9.84
CA ASP A 26 -10.82 -15.45 10.24
C ASP A 26 -9.62 -15.79 9.36
N ASP A 27 -8.67 -14.86 9.24
CA ASP A 27 -7.49 -14.99 8.36
C ASP A 27 -7.83 -15.40 6.92
N ALA A 28 -8.87 -14.79 6.34
CA ALA A 28 -9.40 -15.13 5.02
C ALA A 28 -8.37 -15.07 3.88
N GLN A 29 -7.28 -14.33 4.05
CA GLN A 29 -6.16 -14.26 3.11
C GLN A 29 -5.37 -15.57 2.98
N ASN A 30 -5.43 -16.43 4.01
CA ASN A 30 -4.80 -17.75 3.99
C ASN A 30 -5.70 -18.84 3.39
N VAL A 31 -6.93 -18.49 3.02
CA VAL A 31 -7.91 -19.40 2.44
C VAL A 31 -7.76 -19.41 0.92
N GLN A 32 -7.72 -20.61 0.33
CA GLN A 32 -7.69 -20.76 -1.12
C GLN A 32 -8.98 -20.20 -1.76
N PRO A 33 -8.91 -19.57 -2.94
CA PRO A 33 -10.07 -18.99 -3.61
C PRO A 33 -11.27 -19.94 -3.74
N ASP A 34 -11.03 -21.20 -4.11
CA ASP A 34 -12.08 -22.23 -4.24
C ASP A 34 -12.77 -22.52 -2.90
N SER A 35 -11.99 -22.58 -1.80
CA SER A 35 -12.53 -22.77 -0.45
C SER A 35 -13.31 -21.55 0.03
N ALA A 36 -12.85 -20.34 -0.32
CA ALA A 36 -13.56 -19.11 -0.02
C ALA A 36 -14.92 -19.03 -0.74
N ALA A 37 -14.96 -19.43 -2.02
CA ALA A 37 -16.21 -19.55 -2.78
C ALA A 37 -17.16 -20.58 -2.17
N GLU A 38 -16.64 -21.72 -1.68
CA GLU A 38 -17.47 -22.72 -1.00
C GLU A 38 -18.15 -22.17 0.26
N VAL A 39 -17.47 -21.31 1.04
CA VAL A 39 -18.07 -20.65 2.21
C VAL A 39 -19.32 -19.86 1.84
N LEU A 40 -19.28 -19.10 0.73
CA LEU A 40 -20.44 -18.35 0.24
C LEU A 40 -21.60 -19.27 -0.16
N ILE A 41 -21.31 -20.36 -0.87
CA ILE A 41 -22.31 -21.33 -1.33
C ILE A 41 -22.99 -22.05 -0.15
N ARG A 42 -22.30 -22.21 0.99
CA ARG A 42 -22.85 -22.90 2.16
C ARG A 42 -23.70 -22.02 3.06
N LEU A 43 -23.76 -20.71 2.81
CA LEU A 43 -24.57 -19.80 3.62
C LEU A 43 -26.06 -20.10 3.44
N GLY A 44 -26.70 -20.57 4.52
CA GLY A 44 -28.12 -20.88 4.55
C GLY A 44 -29.02 -19.70 4.95
N ARG A 45 -30.29 -20.01 5.16
CA ARG A 45 -31.33 -19.06 5.58
C ARG A 45 -31.10 -18.60 7.01
N ASN A 46 -31.47 -17.34 7.28
CA ASN A 46 -31.35 -16.72 8.60
C ASN A 46 -29.93 -16.82 9.21
N SER A 47 -28.92 -16.84 8.34
CA SER A 47 -27.52 -16.95 8.72
C SER A 47 -26.76 -15.65 8.45
N LYS A 48 -25.67 -15.44 9.20
CA LYS A 48 -24.75 -14.31 9.01
C LYS A 48 -23.35 -14.83 8.76
N LEU A 49 -22.71 -14.34 7.70
CA LEU A 49 -21.30 -14.55 7.44
C LEU A 49 -20.53 -13.30 7.88
N ILE A 50 -19.49 -13.52 8.67
CA ILE A 50 -18.53 -12.49 9.05
C ILE A 50 -17.16 -12.95 8.55
N VAL A 51 -16.54 -12.13 7.71
CA VAL A 51 -15.20 -12.39 7.15
C VAL A 51 -14.24 -11.37 7.73
N ALA A 52 -13.14 -11.85 8.31
CA ALA A 52 -12.01 -11.06 8.76
C ALA A 52 -10.75 -11.52 8.01
N GLY A 53 -9.98 -10.56 7.51
CA GLY A 53 -8.75 -10.85 6.80
C GLY A 53 -7.98 -9.59 6.46
N ASP A 54 -6.73 -9.79 6.03
CA ASP A 54 -5.80 -8.74 5.68
C ASP A 54 -5.35 -8.91 4.22
N PRO A 55 -6.02 -8.23 3.27
CA PRO A 55 -5.70 -8.35 1.84
C PRO A 55 -4.41 -7.61 1.43
N VAL A 56 -3.76 -6.88 2.36
CA VAL A 56 -2.67 -5.95 2.04
C VAL A 56 -1.33 -6.47 2.53
N PHE A 57 -1.22 -6.77 3.82
CA PHE A 57 0.07 -7.07 4.44
C PHE A 57 0.42 -8.56 4.38
N GLN A 58 -0.58 -9.43 4.20
CA GLN A 58 -0.42 -10.88 4.28
C GLN A 58 -0.73 -11.63 2.97
N ARG A 59 -0.86 -10.89 1.85
CA ARG A 59 -1.08 -11.47 0.52
C ARG A 59 0.13 -12.29 0.06
N GLY A 60 -0.13 -13.50 -0.44
CA GLY A 60 0.86 -14.35 -1.11
C GLY A 60 1.28 -13.81 -2.48
N GLU A 61 2.41 -14.28 -3.02
CA GLU A 61 2.99 -13.79 -4.28
C GLU A 61 2.08 -14.01 -5.51
N ASP A 62 1.16 -14.97 -5.44
CA ASP A 62 0.30 -15.42 -6.57
C ASP A 62 -0.97 -14.58 -6.78
N GLY A 63 -1.20 -13.54 -5.97
CA GLY A 63 -2.19 -12.51 -6.28
C GLY A 63 -3.67 -12.90 -6.14
N ALA A 64 -4.05 -14.17 -6.03
CA ALA A 64 -5.42 -14.58 -5.77
C ALA A 64 -5.55 -15.19 -4.38
N ASP A 65 -5.98 -14.40 -3.40
CA ASP A 65 -6.30 -14.87 -2.04
C ASP A 65 -7.80 -14.82 -1.76
N GLY A 66 -8.26 -15.68 -0.85
CA GLY A 66 -9.67 -15.80 -0.49
C GLY A 66 -10.28 -14.49 0.05
N ALA A 67 -9.49 -13.66 0.74
CA ALA A 67 -9.94 -12.37 1.26
C ALA A 67 -10.31 -11.39 0.14
N THR A 68 -9.48 -11.29 -0.90
CA THR A 68 -9.73 -10.42 -2.06
C THR A 68 -10.98 -10.86 -2.81
N LEU A 69 -11.11 -12.16 -3.07
CA LEU A 69 -12.29 -12.74 -3.75
C LEU A 69 -13.57 -12.47 -2.96
N LEU A 70 -13.56 -12.74 -1.64
CA LEU A 70 -14.72 -12.52 -0.79
C LEU A 70 -15.08 -11.04 -0.72
N ARG A 71 -14.10 -10.15 -0.62
CA ARG A 71 -14.34 -8.70 -0.62
C ARG A 71 -15.01 -8.25 -1.92
N GLU A 72 -14.50 -8.68 -3.07
CA GLU A 72 -15.07 -8.33 -4.38
C GLU A 72 -16.50 -8.86 -4.55
N ALA A 73 -16.74 -10.11 -4.15
CA ALA A 73 -18.08 -10.71 -4.18
C ALA A 73 -19.07 -9.96 -3.29
N LEU A 74 -18.65 -9.53 -2.09
CA LEU A 74 -19.52 -8.88 -1.12
C LEU A 74 -19.75 -7.38 -1.38
N LEU A 75 -18.86 -6.69 -2.11
CA LEU A 75 -19.01 -5.26 -2.42
C LEU A 75 -20.27 -4.92 -3.24
N GLY A 76 -20.83 -5.88 -3.97
CA GLY A 76 -22.04 -5.70 -4.78
C GLY A 76 -23.33 -6.19 -4.12
N GLU A 77 -23.24 -6.78 -2.92
CA GLU A 77 -24.37 -7.44 -2.26
C GLU A 77 -25.14 -6.48 -1.36
N GLU A 78 -26.45 -6.30 -1.61
CA GLU A 78 -27.31 -5.34 -0.89
C GLU A 78 -27.35 -5.58 0.63
N LYS A 79 -27.15 -6.84 1.05
CA LYS A 79 -27.20 -7.26 2.46
C LYS A 79 -25.81 -7.39 3.10
N ALA A 80 -24.75 -7.08 2.36
CA ALA A 80 -23.39 -7.11 2.87
C ALA A 80 -22.90 -5.71 3.22
N VAL A 81 -22.01 -5.64 4.21
CA VAL A 81 -21.29 -4.42 4.56
C VAL A 81 -19.82 -4.77 4.57
N VAL A 82 -19.03 -4.03 3.79
CA VAL A 82 -17.57 -4.12 3.78
C VAL A 82 -17.03 -2.96 4.59
N VAL A 83 -16.21 -3.27 5.60
CA VAL A 83 -15.53 -2.28 6.43
C VAL A 83 -14.03 -2.44 6.19
N ASP A 84 -13.44 -1.47 5.50
CA ASP A 84 -12.00 -1.42 5.32
C ASP A 84 -11.36 -0.69 6.51
N LEU A 85 -10.42 -1.35 7.20
CA LEU A 85 -9.66 -0.78 8.31
C LEU A 85 -8.24 -0.44 7.84
N GLY A 86 -7.78 0.76 8.19
CA GLY A 86 -6.47 1.27 7.85
C GLY A 86 -5.44 1.06 8.95
N VAL A 87 -4.23 1.61 8.74
CA VAL A 87 -3.18 1.61 9.77
C VAL A 87 -3.58 2.46 10.97
N LYS A 88 -4.40 3.49 10.77
CA LYS A 88 -4.82 4.41 11.82
C LYS A 88 -5.80 3.78 12.81
N ASP A 89 -6.55 2.77 12.39
CA ASP A 89 -7.48 2.03 13.24
C ASP A 89 -6.77 1.07 14.22
N ILE A 90 -5.45 0.91 14.08
CA ILE A 90 -4.66 0.02 14.93
C ILE A 90 -4.36 0.67 16.27
N VAL A 91 -5.17 0.29 17.25
CA VAL A 91 -5.04 0.77 18.65
C VAL A 91 -3.87 0.16 19.41
N ARG A 92 -3.27 -0.93 18.92
CA ARG A 92 -2.16 -1.64 19.61
C ARG A 92 -0.80 -1.13 19.14
N PRO A 93 0.00 -0.46 20.00
CA PRO A 93 1.30 0.08 19.59
C PRO A 93 2.27 -0.99 19.06
N GLY A 94 2.24 -2.20 19.64
CA GLY A 94 3.05 -3.33 19.17
C GLY A 94 2.69 -3.80 17.76
N ALA A 95 1.40 -3.87 17.43
CA ALA A 95 0.93 -4.25 16.09
C ALA A 95 1.33 -3.19 15.06
N ARG A 96 1.19 -1.90 15.39
CA ARG A 96 1.62 -0.79 14.52
C ARG A 96 3.12 -0.86 14.21
N ARG A 97 3.97 -1.18 15.19
CA ARG A 97 5.41 -1.46 14.96
C ARG A 97 5.63 -2.68 14.07
N GLY A 98 4.85 -3.73 14.28
CA GLY A 98 4.87 -4.94 13.45
C GLY A 98 4.60 -4.65 11.97
N ILE A 99 3.58 -3.84 11.66
CA ILE A 99 3.27 -3.43 10.28
C ILE A 99 4.40 -2.62 9.66
N LYS A 100 4.96 -1.66 10.41
CA LYS A 100 6.12 -0.90 9.93
C LYS A 100 7.27 -1.83 9.54
N LEU A 101 7.59 -2.80 10.40
CA LEU A 101 8.64 -3.79 10.15
C LEU A 101 8.29 -4.68 8.94
N ALA A 102 7.05 -5.12 8.81
CA ALA A 102 6.59 -5.93 7.69
C ALA A 102 6.74 -5.19 6.35
N LEU A 103 6.33 -3.91 6.28
CA LEU A 103 6.52 -3.09 5.10
C LEU A 103 8.00 -2.88 4.78
N GLU A 104 8.83 -2.60 5.80
CA GLU A 104 10.28 -2.45 5.61
C GLU A 104 10.90 -3.73 5.03
N LEU A 105 10.59 -4.89 5.60
CA LEU A 105 11.09 -6.19 5.12
C LEU A 105 10.63 -6.48 3.70
N ARG A 106 9.36 -6.18 3.36
CA ARG A 106 8.82 -6.34 2.01
C ARG A 106 9.59 -5.48 1.01
N MET A 107 9.82 -4.20 1.35
CA MET A 107 10.55 -3.26 0.49
C MET A 107 12.01 -3.68 0.30
N ARG A 108 12.68 -4.23 1.32
CA ARG A 108 14.04 -4.77 1.23
C ARG A 108 14.14 -6.03 0.36
N LYS A 109 13.12 -6.89 0.40
CA LYS A 109 13.09 -8.14 -0.37
C LYS A 109 12.66 -7.96 -1.83
N ARG A 110 12.16 -6.78 -2.19
CA ARG A 110 11.75 -6.44 -3.55
C ARG A 110 12.87 -6.71 -4.56
N ARG A 111 12.51 -7.25 -5.72
CA ARG A 111 13.43 -7.33 -6.86
C ARG A 111 13.67 -5.93 -7.42
N LEU A 112 14.94 -5.52 -7.41
CA LEU A 112 15.39 -4.23 -7.95
C LEU A 112 15.74 -4.35 -9.44
N THR A 113 15.51 -3.27 -10.18
CA THR A 113 16.13 -3.07 -11.50
C THR A 113 17.63 -2.78 -11.35
N ASP A 114 18.38 -2.86 -12.44
CA ASP A 114 19.81 -2.53 -12.42
C ASP A 114 20.06 -1.06 -12.03
N SER A 115 19.20 -0.15 -12.48
CA SER A 115 19.26 1.26 -12.10
C SER A 115 18.99 1.47 -10.61
N GLU A 116 17.98 0.81 -10.06
CA GLU A 116 17.66 0.89 -8.62
C GLU A 116 18.77 0.28 -7.75
N ARG A 117 19.37 -0.82 -8.20
CA ARG A 117 20.53 -1.44 -7.55
C ARG A 117 21.73 -0.52 -7.56
N TYR A 118 22.00 0.15 -8.69
CA TYR A 118 23.10 1.11 -8.79
C TYR A 118 22.90 2.30 -7.84
N VAL A 119 21.67 2.78 -7.67
CA VAL A 119 21.35 3.78 -6.63
C VAL A 119 21.70 3.26 -5.24
N GLU A 120 21.26 2.04 -4.87
CA GLU A 120 21.61 1.47 -3.56
C GLU A 120 23.13 1.29 -3.35
N ASP A 121 23.85 0.89 -4.40
CA ASP A 121 25.30 0.73 -4.33
C ASP A 121 26.02 2.08 -4.19
N ALA A 122 25.55 3.14 -4.85
CA ALA A 122 26.05 4.49 -4.65
C ALA A 122 25.84 4.96 -3.19
N PHE A 123 24.70 4.64 -2.57
CA PHE A 123 24.50 4.91 -1.14
C PHE A 123 25.51 4.16 -0.25
N LYS A 124 25.87 2.92 -0.58
CA LYS A 124 26.90 2.17 0.18
C LYS A 124 28.29 2.83 0.07
N VAL A 125 28.57 3.52 -1.03
CA VAL A 125 29.84 4.24 -1.25
C VAL A 125 29.86 5.59 -0.54
N TYR A 126 28.86 6.44 -0.79
CA TYR A 126 28.88 7.84 -0.35
C TYR A 126 28.23 8.08 1.02
N ALA A 127 27.35 7.17 1.46
CA ALA A 127 26.60 7.28 2.71
C ALA A 127 26.38 5.91 3.38
N PRO A 128 27.44 5.15 3.73
CA PRO A 128 27.33 3.79 4.25
C PRO A 128 26.53 3.68 5.56
N ASP A 129 26.36 4.78 6.29
CA ASP A 129 25.60 4.89 7.55
C ASP A 129 24.11 5.29 7.36
N ALA A 130 23.66 5.47 6.12
CA ALA A 130 22.31 5.95 5.79
C ALA A 130 21.16 4.92 5.90
N ASP A 131 21.44 3.65 6.22
CA ASP A 131 20.48 2.53 6.30
C ASP A 131 19.34 2.65 5.26
N VAL A 132 19.73 2.44 3.99
CA VAL A 132 18.79 2.43 2.86
C VAL A 132 17.96 1.16 2.89
N ILE A 133 16.64 1.33 2.77
CA ILE A 133 15.65 0.26 2.73
C ILE A 133 15.44 -0.20 1.29
N THR A 134 15.16 0.75 0.38
CA THR A 134 15.04 0.48 -1.05
C THR A 134 15.10 1.77 -1.88
N ALA A 135 15.43 1.67 -3.16
CA ALA A 135 15.33 2.77 -4.14
C ALA A 135 14.38 2.42 -5.29
N ILE A 136 13.38 3.24 -5.59
CA ILE A 136 12.44 3.03 -6.70
C ILE A 136 12.57 4.12 -7.76
N GLU A 137 12.93 3.71 -8.98
CA GLU A 137 13.12 4.59 -10.15
C GLU A 137 11.88 4.60 -11.05
N PHE A 138 11.49 5.78 -11.51
CA PHE A 138 10.25 6.01 -12.28
C PHE A 138 10.38 7.14 -13.30
N LYS A 139 11.59 7.39 -13.82
CA LYS A 139 11.87 8.35 -14.87
C LYS A 139 11.11 8.04 -16.15
N SER A 140 11.12 6.78 -16.58
CA SER A 140 10.37 6.34 -17.76
C SER A 140 8.85 6.52 -17.57
N ASP A 141 8.34 6.25 -16.37
CA ASP A 141 6.92 6.44 -16.03
C ASP A 141 6.50 7.91 -16.12
N LYS A 142 7.27 8.83 -15.51
CA LYS A 142 6.95 10.27 -15.58
C LYS A 142 7.02 10.81 -17.00
N GLU A 143 7.99 10.36 -17.81
CA GLU A 143 8.15 10.75 -19.22
C GLU A 143 6.95 10.27 -20.03
N SER A 144 6.53 9.00 -19.86
CA SER A 144 5.38 8.42 -20.56
C SER A 144 4.05 9.13 -20.23
N LEU A 145 3.94 9.70 -19.03
CA LEU A 145 2.77 10.42 -18.55
C LEU A 145 2.83 11.93 -18.87
N GLY A 146 3.91 12.40 -19.50
CA GLY A 146 4.11 13.81 -19.86
C GLY A 146 4.23 14.73 -18.65
N ILE A 147 4.67 14.21 -17.51
CA ILE A 147 4.78 14.96 -16.26
C ILE A 147 6.04 15.81 -16.31
N LYS A 148 5.87 17.14 -16.21
CA LYS A 148 6.94 18.14 -16.15
C LYS A 148 7.00 18.75 -14.75
N GLY A 149 8.16 19.29 -14.39
CA GLY A 149 8.37 20.01 -13.12
C GLY A 149 9.43 19.39 -12.22
N ASP A 150 9.41 19.77 -10.95
CA ASP A 150 10.35 19.30 -9.92
C ASP A 150 9.90 17.95 -9.32
N VAL A 151 9.87 16.94 -10.19
CA VAL A 151 9.62 15.54 -9.83
C VAL A 151 10.95 14.81 -9.92
N PRO A 152 11.36 14.09 -8.86
CA PRO A 152 12.58 13.29 -8.91
C PRO A 152 12.47 12.18 -9.97
N ASP A 153 13.60 11.60 -10.34
CA ASP A 153 13.67 10.39 -11.15
C ASP A 153 13.46 9.13 -10.30
N ALA A 154 13.86 9.17 -9.02
CA ALA A 154 13.68 8.06 -8.10
C ALA A 154 13.40 8.53 -6.67
N LEU A 155 12.68 7.69 -5.92
CA LEU A 155 12.56 7.80 -4.47
C LEU A 155 13.50 6.81 -3.80
N VAL A 156 14.14 7.24 -2.72
CA VAL A 156 14.98 6.38 -1.90
C VAL A 156 14.44 6.38 -0.48
N PHE A 157 14.01 5.21 -0.04
CA PHE A 157 13.52 4.99 1.31
C PHE A 157 14.68 4.68 2.23
N VAL A 158 14.79 5.46 3.30
CA VAL A 158 15.77 5.30 4.36
C VAL A 158 15.07 5.00 5.67
N LYS A 159 15.74 4.29 6.56
CA LYS A 159 15.19 4.03 7.89
C LYS A 159 14.92 5.34 8.64
N GLU A 160 13.86 5.35 9.44
CA GLU A 160 13.51 6.51 10.29
C GLU A 160 14.72 6.93 11.14
N GLY A 161 15.06 8.21 11.11
CA GLY A 161 16.22 8.78 11.80
C GLY A 161 17.53 8.70 11.01
N HIS A 162 17.54 8.18 9.79
CA HIS A 162 18.73 8.12 8.92
C HIS A 162 18.72 9.14 7.78
N LEU A 163 17.64 9.92 7.60
CA LEU A 163 17.54 10.93 6.54
C LEU A 163 18.73 11.90 6.52
N GLY A 164 19.12 12.42 7.69
CA GLY A 164 20.25 13.34 7.79
C GLY A 164 21.58 12.72 7.33
N ARG A 165 21.79 11.42 7.59
CA ARG A 165 22.99 10.68 7.17
C ARG A 165 23.00 10.46 5.66
N ALA A 166 21.84 10.17 5.08
CA ALA A 166 21.64 10.00 3.65
C ALA A 166 21.85 11.32 2.88
N VAL A 167 21.37 12.44 3.42
CA VAL A 167 21.50 13.77 2.81
C VAL A 167 22.93 14.31 2.93
N GLY A 168 23.58 14.13 4.08
CA GLY A 168 24.87 14.76 4.39
C GLY A 168 24.74 16.25 4.74
N ARG A 169 25.83 16.88 5.19
CA ARG A 169 25.78 18.30 5.58
C ARG A 169 25.54 19.15 4.33
N GLY A 170 24.52 20.01 4.36
CA GLY A 170 24.16 20.86 3.21
C GLY A 170 23.79 20.09 1.93
N GLY A 171 23.43 18.80 2.06
CA GLY A 171 23.11 17.94 0.92
C GLY A 171 24.31 17.44 0.14
N GLU A 172 25.53 17.48 0.70
CA GLU A 172 26.75 17.07 0.00
C GLU A 172 26.69 15.61 -0.50
N ARG A 173 26.21 14.68 0.34
CA ARG A 173 26.19 13.25 0.01
C ARG A 173 25.16 12.93 -1.05
N ILE A 174 23.93 13.44 -0.91
CA ILE A 174 22.90 13.24 -1.91
C ILE A 174 23.33 13.82 -3.27
N LYS A 175 23.98 14.98 -3.31
CA LYS A 175 24.50 15.56 -4.56
C LYS A 175 25.59 14.69 -5.20
N SER A 176 26.52 14.15 -4.41
CA SER A 176 27.53 13.22 -4.91
C SER A 176 26.90 11.96 -5.51
N ILE A 177 25.89 11.41 -4.84
CA ILE A 177 25.14 10.25 -5.32
C ILE A 177 24.40 10.58 -6.62
N GLU A 178 23.63 11.67 -6.65
CA GLU A 178 22.89 12.12 -7.85
C GLU A 178 23.82 12.32 -9.07
N ASN A 179 25.01 12.87 -8.85
CA ASN A 179 26.02 13.05 -9.90
C ASN A 179 26.57 11.73 -10.42
N ASP A 180 26.78 10.73 -9.54
CA ASP A 180 27.27 9.40 -9.91
C ASP A 180 26.19 8.62 -10.68
N VAL A 181 24.95 8.61 -10.16
CA VAL A 181 23.87 7.82 -10.76
C VAL A 181 23.21 8.48 -11.97
N GLY A 182 23.40 9.80 -12.16
CA GLY A 182 22.77 10.56 -13.24
C GLY A 182 21.25 10.69 -13.11
N LEU A 183 20.72 10.58 -11.89
CA LEU A 183 19.30 10.63 -11.55
C LEU A 183 19.07 11.64 -10.44
N ARG A 184 17.97 12.39 -10.53
CA ARG A 184 17.51 13.25 -9.44
C ARG A 184 16.79 12.41 -8.39
N LEU A 185 17.28 12.42 -7.17
CA LEU A 185 16.79 11.58 -6.09
C LEU A 185 15.97 12.39 -5.09
N ARG A 186 14.98 11.75 -4.47
CA ARG A 186 14.29 12.29 -3.29
C ARG A 186 14.25 11.26 -2.21
N LEU A 187 14.77 11.63 -1.04
CA LEU A 187 14.86 10.76 0.12
C LEU A 187 13.56 10.84 0.94
N VAL A 188 13.08 9.68 1.39
CA VAL A 188 11.86 9.55 2.19
C VAL A 188 12.15 8.65 3.39
N GLU A 189 11.78 9.08 4.58
CA GLU A 189 11.87 8.23 5.76
C GLU A 189 10.77 7.18 5.77
N MET A 190 11.15 5.94 6.03
CA MET A 190 10.22 4.83 6.22
C MET A 190 9.45 5.02 7.52
N THR A 191 8.29 5.64 7.39
CA THR A 191 7.29 5.87 8.43
C THR A 191 5.93 5.37 7.94
N LEU A 192 4.95 5.28 8.84
CA LEU A 192 3.57 4.96 8.49
C LEU A 192 2.75 6.22 8.13
N ASP A 193 3.41 7.35 7.93
CA ASP A 193 2.78 8.58 7.44
C ASP A 193 2.83 8.62 5.91
N PHE A 194 1.85 7.97 5.30
CA PHE A 194 1.73 7.87 3.84
C PHE A 194 1.51 9.22 3.15
N LYS A 195 1.07 10.26 3.88
CA LYS A 195 0.94 11.62 3.32
C LYS A 195 2.30 12.16 2.87
N ASN A 196 3.37 11.85 3.61
CA ASN A 196 4.73 12.23 3.22
C ASN A 196 5.21 11.50 1.95
N TRP A 197 4.75 10.27 1.74
CA TRP A 197 5.12 9.48 0.58
C TRP A 197 4.43 10.02 -0.68
N ILE A 198 3.13 10.33 -0.57
CA ILE A 198 2.37 11.01 -1.61
C ILE A 198 3.00 12.37 -1.94
N ARG A 199 3.34 13.17 -0.92
CA ARG A 199 4.05 14.45 -1.11
C ARG A 199 5.38 14.28 -1.84
N ALA A 200 6.13 13.22 -1.56
CA ALA A 200 7.42 12.97 -2.21
C ALA A 200 7.28 12.66 -3.71
N LEU A 201 6.18 12.01 -4.12
CA LEU A 201 5.90 11.70 -5.52
C LEU A 201 5.16 12.81 -6.27
N HIS A 202 4.38 13.62 -5.57
CA HIS A 202 3.47 14.54 -6.23
C HIS A 202 4.22 15.69 -6.93
N PRO A 203 3.92 15.99 -8.22
CA PRO A 203 4.60 17.05 -8.96
C PRO A 203 4.36 18.46 -8.43
N ALA A 204 3.18 18.70 -7.85
CA ALA A 204 2.84 19.96 -7.19
C ALA A 204 3.05 19.84 -5.68
N GLY A 205 4.18 20.35 -5.15
CA GLY A 205 4.50 20.25 -3.73
C GLY A 205 3.50 20.95 -2.78
N TRP A 206 2.79 21.97 -3.28
CA TRP A 206 1.77 22.68 -2.51
C TRP A 206 0.49 21.85 -2.31
N ILE A 207 0.26 20.79 -3.10
CA ILE A 207 -0.97 19.98 -2.99
C ILE A 207 -1.07 19.27 -1.64
N ALA A 208 0.08 19.02 -0.99
CA ALA A 208 0.14 18.26 0.25
C ALA A 208 -0.71 18.87 1.38
N LYS A 209 -0.96 20.20 1.35
CA LYS A 209 -1.83 20.89 2.32
C LYS A 209 -3.32 20.61 2.09
N HIS A 210 -3.69 20.09 0.93
CA HIS A 210 -5.07 19.76 0.55
C HIS A 210 -5.37 18.26 0.65
N ILE A 211 -4.36 17.44 0.92
CA ILE A 211 -4.55 16.03 1.29
C ILE A 211 -5.09 16.01 2.73
N LEU A 212 -6.34 15.59 2.89
CA LEU A 212 -7.01 15.48 4.18
C LEU A 212 -6.56 14.21 4.90
N ASP A 213 -6.57 13.09 4.17
CA ASP A 213 -6.25 11.78 4.73
C ASP A 213 -5.53 10.87 3.73
N VAL A 214 -4.69 9.99 4.24
CA VAL A 214 -4.06 8.90 3.47
C VAL A 214 -4.00 7.67 4.37
N ASP A 215 -4.69 6.60 3.99
CA ASP A 215 -4.64 5.30 4.67
C ASP A 215 -5.04 4.15 3.73
N PHE A 216 -4.85 2.90 4.16
CA PHE A 216 -5.30 1.74 3.41
C PHE A 216 -6.83 1.62 3.46
N ALA A 217 -7.41 1.29 2.30
CA ALA A 217 -8.79 0.89 2.14
C ALA A 217 -8.84 -0.36 1.26
N GLY A 218 -8.89 -1.54 1.88
CA GLY A 218 -8.71 -2.80 1.17
C GLY A 218 -7.35 -2.85 0.46
N PRO A 219 -7.24 -3.32 -0.79
CA PRO A 219 -5.97 -3.46 -1.52
C PRO A 219 -5.43 -2.14 -2.09
N GLU A 220 -5.99 -1.00 -1.70
CA GLU A 220 -5.64 0.33 -2.22
C GLU A 220 -5.17 1.24 -1.09
N LEU A 221 -4.22 2.12 -1.41
CA LEU A 221 -3.94 3.30 -0.62
C LEU A 221 -4.89 4.42 -1.06
N LEU A 222 -5.83 4.79 -0.20
CA LEU A 222 -6.82 5.81 -0.46
C LEU A 222 -6.27 7.17 -0.06
N VAL A 223 -6.33 8.13 -0.98
CA VAL A 223 -5.94 9.52 -0.76
C VAL A 223 -7.18 10.40 -0.80
N SER A 224 -7.60 10.90 0.36
CA SER A 224 -8.72 11.82 0.50
C SER A 224 -8.22 13.25 0.32
N VAL A 225 -8.76 13.94 -0.67
CA VAL A 225 -8.31 15.29 -1.06
C VAL A 225 -9.48 16.26 -1.02
N ARG A 226 -9.23 17.49 -0.58
CA ARG A 226 -10.23 18.56 -0.62
C ARG A 226 -10.81 18.68 -2.01
N ARG A 227 -12.15 18.67 -2.09
CA ARG A 227 -12.91 18.78 -3.34
C ARG A 227 -12.45 19.94 -4.25
N SER A 228 -12.16 21.10 -3.66
CA SER A 228 -11.71 22.29 -4.40
C SER A 228 -10.39 22.09 -5.17
N GLU A 229 -9.55 21.15 -4.71
CA GLU A 229 -8.20 20.92 -5.27
C GLU A 229 -8.02 19.51 -5.84
N PHE A 230 -9.11 18.74 -5.93
CA PHE A 230 -9.08 17.37 -6.44
C PHE A 230 -8.54 17.30 -7.87
N GLY A 231 -8.97 18.22 -8.75
CA GLY A 231 -8.46 18.29 -10.13
C GLY A 231 -6.95 18.55 -10.20
N SER A 232 -6.44 19.45 -9.35
CA SER A 232 -5.02 19.77 -9.21
C SER A 232 -4.19 18.58 -8.73
N PHE A 233 -4.76 17.77 -7.83
CA PHE A 233 -4.16 16.54 -7.32
C PHE A 233 -4.14 15.40 -8.35
N VAL A 234 -5.23 15.21 -9.08
CA VAL A 234 -5.35 14.15 -10.09
C VAL A 234 -4.45 14.45 -11.30
N GLY A 235 -4.33 15.72 -11.66
CA GLY A 235 -3.58 16.18 -12.83
C GLY A 235 -4.29 15.86 -14.14
N HIS A 236 -3.73 16.37 -15.24
CA HIS A 236 -4.33 16.21 -16.56
C HIS A 236 -4.48 14.72 -16.94
N ARG A 237 -5.70 14.29 -17.29
CA ARG A 237 -6.05 12.88 -17.57
C ARG A 237 -5.63 11.90 -16.46
N GLY A 238 -5.58 12.35 -15.20
CA GLY A 238 -5.14 11.52 -14.08
C GLY A 238 -3.66 11.15 -14.10
N ALA A 239 -2.81 11.93 -14.77
CA ALA A 239 -1.38 11.63 -14.88
C ALA A 239 -0.71 11.45 -13.52
N TYR A 240 -1.03 12.29 -12.53
CA TYR A 240 -0.33 12.26 -11.23
C TYR A 240 -0.73 11.04 -10.41
N VAL A 241 -2.04 10.73 -10.34
CA VAL A 241 -2.52 9.52 -9.67
C VAL A 241 -2.02 8.26 -10.35
N ARG A 242 -1.96 8.22 -11.68
CA ARG A 242 -1.39 7.09 -12.42
C ARG A 242 0.10 6.90 -12.16
N LEU A 243 0.88 7.98 -12.00
CA LEU A 243 2.28 7.88 -11.59
C LEU A 243 2.39 7.24 -10.20
N MET A 244 1.62 7.75 -9.23
CA MET A 244 1.60 7.22 -7.87
C MET A 244 1.19 5.74 -7.84
N ASP A 245 0.12 5.38 -8.56
CA ASP A 245 -0.35 3.99 -8.67
C ASP A 245 0.73 3.06 -9.24
N ARG A 246 1.41 3.44 -10.33
CA ARG A 246 2.51 2.64 -10.91
C ARG A 246 3.66 2.45 -9.93
N VAL A 247 4.06 3.52 -9.23
CA VAL A 247 5.14 3.46 -8.23
C VAL A 247 4.75 2.56 -7.07
N PHE A 248 3.57 2.73 -6.48
CA PHE A 248 3.13 1.93 -5.33
C PHE A 248 2.87 0.46 -5.67
N ARG A 249 2.38 0.15 -6.88
CA ARG A 249 2.27 -1.24 -7.36
C ARG A 249 3.62 -1.94 -7.44
N ARG A 250 4.64 -1.23 -7.92
CA ARG A 250 6.02 -1.76 -7.96
C ARG A 250 6.66 -1.83 -6.57
N LEU A 251 6.36 -0.86 -5.69
CA LEU A 251 6.97 -0.74 -4.37
C LEU A 251 6.39 -1.74 -3.36
N LEU A 252 5.06 -1.85 -3.31
CA LEU A 252 4.31 -2.55 -2.27
C LEU A 252 3.26 -3.52 -2.82
N SER A 253 3.04 -3.57 -4.14
CA SER A 253 1.94 -4.32 -4.77
C SER A 253 0.54 -3.79 -4.38
N ILE A 254 0.45 -2.50 -4.10
CA ILE A 254 -0.79 -1.82 -3.67
C ILE A 254 -1.13 -0.73 -4.70
N GLY A 255 -2.41 -0.59 -5.02
CA GLY A 255 -2.89 0.49 -5.88
C GLY A 255 -2.98 1.83 -5.15
N VAL A 256 -3.07 2.94 -5.89
CA VAL A 256 -3.36 4.26 -5.31
C VAL A 256 -4.63 4.81 -5.92
N ARG A 257 -5.57 5.21 -5.06
CA ARG A 257 -6.83 5.81 -5.47
C ARG A 257 -7.03 7.15 -4.77
N ALA A 258 -7.54 8.12 -5.51
CA ALA A 258 -7.88 9.43 -4.97
C ALA A 258 -9.40 9.58 -4.89
N VAL A 259 -9.89 10.17 -3.79
CA VAL A 259 -11.31 10.50 -3.61
C VAL A 259 -11.49 11.95 -3.16
N GLU A 260 -12.60 12.55 -3.59
CA GLU A 260 -13.04 13.85 -3.09
C GLU A 260 -13.55 13.69 -1.66
N ALA A 261 -13.12 14.58 -0.77
CA ALA A 261 -13.62 14.68 0.59
C ALA A 261 -13.86 16.16 0.95
N GLU A 262 -14.88 16.39 1.77
CA GLU A 262 -15.11 17.68 2.41
C GLU A 262 -14.42 17.72 3.77
N GLU A 263 -13.98 18.90 4.19
CA GLU A 263 -13.42 19.07 5.52
C GLU A 263 -14.59 19.02 6.51
N GLU A 264 -14.64 18.01 7.37
CA GLU A 264 -15.58 18.01 8.50
C GLU A 264 -15.30 19.29 9.32
N ARG A 265 -16.30 20.17 9.37
CA ARG A 265 -16.25 21.45 10.10
C ARG A 265 -16.38 21.23 11.60
#